data_AF-A0A4Y9NKX4-F1
#
_entry.id   AF-A0A4Y9NKX4-F1
#
_cell.length_a   1.000
_cell.length_b   1.000
_cell.length_c   1.000
_cell.angle_alpha   90.00
_cell.angle_beta   90.00
_cell.angle_gamma   90.00
#
_symmetry.space_group_name_H-M   'P 1'
#
loop_
_entity.id
_entity.type
_entity.pdbx_description
1 polymer ?
#
loop_
_entity_poly.entity_id
_entity_poly.type
_entity_poly.pdbx_seq_one_letter_code
_entity_poly.pdbx_strand_id
1 'polypeptide(L)' 'MSLSIGLIVEGYVKLNNRSALENLLTHRRELLQKLNRVTGIDPKEAIAQVSQEITVIEKALAALPQE' A
#
# COMPACT_ATOMS: atom_id res chain seq x y z
N MET A 1 4.31 -11.35 1.57
CA MET A 1 4.60 -10.08 2.27
C MET A 1 6.01 -9.62 1.95
N SER A 2 6.14 -8.49 1.26
CA SER A 2 7.43 -7.79 1.18
C SER A 2 7.73 -7.18 2.57
N LEU A 3 8.83 -7.58 3.20
CA LEU A 3 9.29 -7.00 4.48
C LEU A 3 9.44 -5.47 4.39
N SER A 4 9.75 -4.95 3.20
CA SER A 4 10.07 -3.54 2.97
C SER A 4 8.86 -2.61 3.12
N ILE A 5 7.66 -3.00 2.67
CA ILE A 5 6.48 -2.12 2.79
C ILE A 5 6.07 -1.94 4.26
N GLY A 6 6.21 -3.00 5.06
CA GLY A 6 5.83 -2.99 6.47
C GLY A 6 6.68 -1.99 7.24
N LEU A 7 7.98 -1.97 6.98
CA LEU A 7 8.92 -1.03 7.59
C LEU A 7 8.64 0.43 7.19
N ILE A 8 8.28 0.68 5.94
CA ILE A 8 7.92 2.03 5.46
C ILE A 8 6.65 2.51 6.15
N VAL A 9 5.62 1.67 6.19
CA VAL A 9 4.34 1.98 6.84
C VAL A 9 4.51 2.21 8.34
N GLU A 10 5.28 1.35 9.01
CA GLU A 10 5.61 1.52 10.43
C GLU A 10 6.35 2.84 10.68
N GLY A 11 7.29 3.22 9.82
CA GLY A 11 7.98 4.50 9.87
C GLY A 11 7.01 5.68 9.83
N TYR A 12 6.05 5.68 8.90
CA TYR A 12 5.05 6.74 8.82
C TYR A 12 4.07 6.76 10.00
N VAL A 13 3.68 5.59 10.52
CA VAL A 13 2.84 5.50 11.73
C VAL A 13 3.56 6.10 12.93
N LYS A 14 4.84 5.77 13.13
CA LYS A 14 5.67 6.33 14.22
C LYS A 14 5.83 7.84 14.12
N LEU A 15 5.85 8.38 12.91
CA LEU A 15 5.90 9.82 12.64
C LEU A 15 4.52 10.48 12.64
N ASN A 16 3.44 9.74 12.94
CA ASN A 16 2.05 10.18 12.83
C ASN A 16 1.74 10.84 11.46
N ASN A 17 2.41 10.41 10.41
CA ASN A 17 2.34 11.04 9.10
C ASN A 17 1.21 10.41 8.26
N ARG A 18 -0.02 10.80 8.61
CA ARG A 18 -1.25 10.36 7.93
C ARG A 18 -1.21 10.68 6.43
N SER A 19 -0.83 11.91 6.06
CA SER A 19 -0.77 12.35 4.67
C SER A 19 0.18 11.49 3.82
N ALA A 20 1.34 11.11 4.36
CA ALA A 20 2.26 10.21 3.65
C ALA A 20 1.68 8.81 3.44
N LEU A 21 0.92 8.28 4.40
CA LEU A 21 0.23 7.00 4.26
C LEU A 21 -0.92 7.07 3.24
N GLU A 22 -1.68 8.16 3.20
CA GLU A 22 -2.74 8.38 2.20
C GLU A 22 -2.17 8.52 0.78
N ASN A 23 -1.07 9.24 0.63
CA ASN A 23 -0.34 9.34 -0.63
C ASN A 23 0.21 7.97 -1.07
N LEU A 24 0.78 7.21 -0.14
CA LEU A 24 1.26 5.86 -0.40
C LEU A 24 0.11 4.93 -0.81
N LEU A 25 -1.03 4.99 -0.13
CA LEU A 25 -2.23 4.21 -0.47
C LEU A 25 -2.72 4.53 -1.89
N THR A 26 -2.80 5.82 -2.21
CA THR A 26 -3.21 6.30 -3.55
C THR A 26 -2.29 5.74 -4.62
N HIS A 27 -0.98 5.87 -4.42
CA HIS A 27 0.00 5.33 -5.36
C HIS A 27 -0.13 3.82 -5.57
N ARG A 28 -0.36 3.05 -4.50
CA ARG A 28 -0.53 1.58 -4.60
C ARG A 28 -1.83 1.21 -5.31
N ARG A 29 -2.92 1.95 -5.09
CA ARG A 29 -4.19 1.74 -5.83
C ARG A 29 -4.04 2.03 -7.33
N GLU A 30 -3.33 3.09 -7.69
CA GLU A 30 -3.02 3.38 -9.09
C GLU A 30 -2.16 2.28 -9.73
N LEU A 31 -1.16 1.77 -9.00
CA LEU A 31 -0.34 0.65 -9.47
C LEU A 31 -1.19 -0.61 -9.69
N LEU A 32 -2.09 -0.94 -8.76
CA LEU A 32 -3.02 -2.06 -8.91
C LEU A 32 -3.91 -1.89 -10.14
N GLN A 33 -4.44 -0.70 -10.40
CA GLN A 33 -5.22 -0.42 -11.61
C GLN A 33 -4.39 -0.62 -12.89
N LYS A 34 -3.12 -0.19 -12.89
CA LYS A 34 -2.20 -0.41 -14.02
C LYS A 34 -1.93 -1.90 -14.22
N LEU A 35 -1.64 -2.65 -13.16
CA LEU A 35 -1.39 -4.09 -13.22
C LEU A 35 -2.59 -4.89 -13.76
N ASN A 36 -3.82 -4.51 -13.41
CA ASN A 36 -5.02 -5.14 -13.95
C ASN A 36 -5.24 -4.90 -15.46
N ARG A 37 -4.54 -3.92 -16.05
CA ARG A 37 -4.59 -3.62 -17.49
C ARG A 37 -3.41 -4.20 -18.27
N VAL A 38 -2.44 -4.82 -17.58
CA VAL A 38 -1.29 -5.43 -18.24
C VAL A 38 -1.74 -6.65 -19.02
N THR A 39 -1.34 -6.70 -20.29
CA THR A 39 -1.53 -7.84 -21.18
C THR A 39 -0.16 -8.32 -21.68
N GLY A 40 -0.04 -9.60 -22.03
CA GLY A 40 1.21 -10.18 -22.55
C GLY A 40 2.18 -10.74 -21.51
N ILE A 41 1.90 -10.57 -20.22
CA ILE A 41 2.52 -11.30 -19.09
C ILE A 41 1.43 -11.70 -18.10
N ASP A 42 1.72 -12.62 -17.16
CA ASP A 42 0.81 -12.94 -16.04
C ASP A 42 1.14 -12.05 -14.84
N PRO A 43 0.32 -11.05 -14.50
CA PRO A 43 0.59 -10.12 -13.41
C PRO A 43 0.05 -10.60 -12.05
N LYS A 44 -0.43 -11.85 -11.92
CA LYS A 44 -1.22 -12.27 -10.74
C LYS A 44 -0.45 -12.15 -9.44
N GLU A 45 0.82 -12.54 -9.43
CA GLU A 45 1.67 -12.42 -8.23
C GLU A 45 1.86 -10.95 -7.83
N ALA A 46 2.14 -10.07 -8.80
CA ALA A 46 2.28 -8.64 -8.56
C ALA A 46 0.97 -8.02 -8.04
N ILE A 47 -0.18 -8.42 -8.61
CA ILE A 47 -1.51 -8.00 -8.15
C ILE A 47 -1.75 -8.44 -6.71
N ALA A 48 -1.46 -9.70 -6.39
CA ALA A 48 -1.63 -10.24 -5.04
C ALA A 48 -0.75 -9.51 -4.03
N GLN A 49 0.51 -9.24 -4.39
CA GLN A 49 1.42 -8.49 -3.56
C GLN A 49 0.92 -7.07 -3.32
N VAL A 50 0.59 -6.31 -4.37
CA VAL A 50 0.13 -4.92 -4.24
C VAL A 50 -1.18 -4.84 -3.47
N SER A 51 -2.09 -5.81 -3.65
CA SER A 51 -3.33 -5.89 -2.87
C SER A 51 -3.05 -6.10 -1.37
N GLN A 52 -2.09 -6.96 -1.04
CA GLN A 52 -1.66 -7.15 0.35
C GLN A 52 -1.01 -5.88 0.93
N GLU A 53 -0.20 -5.18 0.15
CA GLU A 53 0.40 -3.90 0.54
C GLU A 53 -0.67 -2.85 0.84
N ILE A 54 -1.69 -2.72 0.00
CA ILE A 54 -2.84 -1.83 0.20
C ILE A 54 -3.51 -2.12 1.54
N THR A 55 -3.82 -3.38 1.84
CA THR A 55 -4.45 -3.76 3.11
C THR A 55 -3.60 -3.39 4.34
N VAL A 56 -2.27 -3.51 4.24
CA VAL A 56 -1.37 -3.10 5.34
C VAL A 56 -1.43 -1.59 5.57
N ILE A 57 -1.44 -0.80 4.51
CA ILE A 57 -1.51 0.67 4.60
C ILE A 57 -2.87 1.11 5.14
N GLU A 58 -3.97 0.51 4.69
CA GLU A 58 -5.32 0.81 5.18
C GLU A 58 -5.47 0.50 6.67
N LYS A 59 -4.93 -0.64 7.13
CA LYS A 59 -4.90 -0.98 8.56
C LYS A 59 -4.10 0.04 9.38
N ALA A 60 -2.95 0.48 8.86
CA ALA A 60 -2.13 1.48 9.52
C ALA A 60 -2.86 2.83 9.62
N LEU A 61 -3.51 3.27 8.55
CA LEU A 61 -4.32 4.51 8.54
C LEU A 61 -5.50 4.45 9.53
N ALA A 62 -6.15 3.30 9.65
CA ALA A 62 -7.26 3.10 10.59
C ALA A 62 -6.78 3.04 12.05
N ALA A 63 -5.54 2.64 12.29
CA ALA A 63 -4.93 2.61 13.63
C ALA A 63 -4.42 3.98 14.08
N LEU A 64 -4.28 4.95 13.16
CA LEU A 64 -3.93 6.33 13.53
C LEU A 64 -5.13 7.03 14.17
N PRO A 65 -4.91 7.81 15.25
CA PRO A 65 -5.97 8.61 15.85
C PRO A 65 -6.57 9.56 14.81
N GLN A 66 -7.90 9.73 14.86
CA GLN A 66 -8.58 10.80 14.13
C GLN A 66 -8.17 12.12 14.79
N GLU A 67 -7.64 13.06 14.00
CA GLU A 67 -7.41 14.45 14.44
C GLU A 67 -8.72 15.14 14.83
#